data_AF-A0AAD6PID6-F1
#
_entry.id   AF-A0AAD6PID6-F1
#
_cell.length_a   1.000
_cell.length_b   1.000
_cell.length_c   1.000
_cell.angle_alpha   90.00
_cell.angle_beta   90.00
_cell.angle_gamma   90.00
#
_symmetry.space_group_name_H-M   'P 1'
#
loop_
_entity.id
_entity.type
_entity.pdbx_description
1 polymer ?
#
loop_
_entity_poly.entity_id
_entity_poly.type
_entity_poly.pdbx_seq_one_letter_code
_entity_poly.pdbx_strand_id
1 'polypeptide(L)'
;MCTSLGLQTENQPIASMSCDICCSEPGFCGYCCCILCCKTISSKHGGYSYIKCEAIVSEGHICGHVAHMNCALRTYMAGTVGGSIGLNAEYYCRRCDARTDLVPHVTRLLRTCEIVDSQDEIEKILNLGFCILRGSQRADAKGLLKRIEAAITKLKCGTILEDIWKVEGDVSTILPAVSPNGNAMLEVSNHQDILDYRMSSPDVSMSSDTQTETLKLEDEINQVLQALQVSQEVEYKIAEERLYAQKKYLQNLYQQLDKERSELARRTLKTNPDDLLSAVLSRVDQIKREVTKLKDMEEVANGFGRTSKDILKEHFGLE
;
A
#
# COMPACT_ATOMS: atom_id res chain seq x y z
N MET A 1 -22.97 -42.22 25.48
CA MET A 1 -21.96 -43.09 24.83
C MET A 1 -22.42 -43.30 23.40
N CYS A 2 -21.69 -43.03 22.32
CA CYS A 2 -20.44 -42.32 22.08
C CYS A 2 -20.56 -41.69 20.69
N THR A 3 -20.05 -40.48 20.58
CA THR A 3 -19.87 -39.63 19.39
C THR A 3 -18.62 -40.07 18.61
N SER A 4 -18.68 -40.04 17.27
CA SER A 4 -17.54 -39.88 16.34
C SER A 4 -18.09 -39.30 15.02
N LEU A 5 -18.01 -38.00 14.75
CA LEU A 5 -16.88 -37.27 14.11
C LEU A 5 -16.44 -37.89 12.78
N GLY A 6 -17.24 -37.62 11.74
CA GLY A 6 -16.81 -37.69 10.34
C GLY A 6 -16.23 -36.33 9.92
N LEU A 7 -14.94 -36.34 9.60
CA LEU A 7 -14.16 -35.22 9.06
C LEU A 7 -14.92 -34.50 7.94
N GLN A 8 -15.31 -33.24 8.17
CA GLN A 8 -15.65 -32.34 7.09
C GLN A 8 -14.35 -31.90 6.41
N THR A 9 -14.14 -32.39 5.20
CA THR A 9 -13.17 -31.85 4.27
C THR A 9 -13.64 -30.46 3.85
N GLU A 10 -13.11 -29.42 4.49
CA GLU A 10 -13.22 -28.03 4.04
C GLU A 10 -12.47 -27.87 2.70
N ASN A 11 -13.15 -28.19 1.60
CA ASN A 11 -12.77 -27.80 0.24
C ASN A 11 -14.02 -27.78 -0.63
N GLN A 12 -15.07 -27.07 -0.19
CA GLN A 12 -16.09 -26.60 -1.13
C GLN A 12 -15.61 -25.28 -1.74
N PRO A 13 -15.63 -25.13 -3.09
CA PRO A 13 -15.31 -23.86 -3.71
C PRO A 13 -16.43 -22.90 -3.39
N ILE A 14 -16.21 -22.01 -2.42
CA ILE A 14 -17.10 -20.89 -2.14
C ILE A 14 -17.19 -20.06 -3.42
N ALA A 15 -18.41 -19.81 -3.88
CA ALA A 15 -18.66 -19.00 -5.07
C ALA A 15 -17.91 -17.66 -4.94
N SER A 16 -17.01 -17.37 -5.87
CA SER A 16 -16.30 -16.10 -5.90
C SER A 16 -17.00 -15.19 -6.87
N MET A 17 -17.25 -13.95 -6.47
CA MET A 17 -17.75 -12.92 -7.37
C MET A 17 -16.73 -12.64 -8.47
N SER A 18 -17.18 -12.56 -9.72
CA SER A 18 -16.48 -11.82 -10.77
C SER A 18 -16.47 -10.34 -10.36
N CYS A 19 -15.31 -9.69 -10.38
CA CYS A 19 -15.20 -8.28 -10.07
C CYS A 19 -15.25 -7.49 -11.37
N ASP A 20 -16.30 -6.70 -11.61
CA ASP A 20 -16.51 -5.97 -12.87
C ASP A 20 -15.44 -4.91 -13.18
N ILE A 21 -14.63 -4.53 -12.18
CA ILE A 21 -13.51 -3.58 -12.30
C ILE A 21 -12.23 -4.28 -12.76
N CYS A 22 -12.13 -5.58 -12.47
CA CYS A 22 -11.00 -6.43 -12.76
C CYS A 22 -11.29 -7.27 -14.02
N CYS A 23 -12.51 -7.75 -14.19
CA CYS A 23 -12.91 -8.71 -15.21
C CYS A 23 -13.38 -8.06 -16.54
N SER A 24 -13.33 -6.73 -16.64
CA SER A 24 -13.70 -5.96 -17.84
C SER A 24 -12.56 -5.83 -18.85
N GLU A 25 -11.29 -5.99 -18.45
CA GLU A 25 -10.16 -5.99 -19.38
C GLU A 25 -9.88 -7.40 -19.96
N PRO A 26 -9.77 -7.55 -21.29
CA PRO A 26 -9.31 -8.78 -21.92
C PRO A 26 -7.92 -9.19 -21.39
N GLY A 27 -7.85 -10.31 -20.66
CA GLY A 27 -6.61 -10.85 -20.07
C GLY A 27 -6.47 -10.66 -18.55
N PHE A 28 -7.39 -9.96 -17.89
CA PHE A 28 -7.41 -9.80 -16.45
C PHE A 28 -8.31 -10.84 -15.79
N CYS A 29 -7.71 -11.92 -15.28
CA CYS A 29 -8.42 -12.89 -14.46
C CYS A 29 -8.25 -12.54 -12.97
N GLY A 30 -9.38 -12.44 -12.24
CA GLY A 30 -9.47 -12.03 -10.83
C GLY A 30 -8.69 -12.88 -9.82
N TYR A 31 -7.96 -13.90 -10.27
CA TYR A 31 -7.15 -14.78 -9.44
C TYR A 31 -5.64 -14.66 -9.70
N CYS A 32 -5.22 -13.99 -10.77
CA CYS A 32 -3.83 -14.05 -11.20
C CYS A 32 -3.16 -12.69 -11.36
N CYS A 33 -3.81 -11.56 -11.10
CA CYS A 33 -3.19 -10.24 -11.27
C CYS A 33 -3.12 -9.42 -9.97
N CYS A 34 -2.06 -8.64 -9.82
CA CYS A 34 -1.90 -7.69 -8.72
C CYS A 34 -2.80 -6.46 -8.93
N ILE A 35 -3.67 -6.14 -7.96
CA ILE A 35 -4.57 -4.96 -8.01
C ILE A 35 -3.84 -3.61 -8.04
N LEU A 36 -2.52 -3.57 -7.80
CA LEU A 36 -1.73 -2.34 -7.71
C LEU A 36 -0.92 -2.05 -8.96
N CYS A 37 -0.57 -3.07 -9.76
CA CYS A 37 0.23 -2.91 -10.97
C CYS A 37 -0.33 -3.62 -12.20
N CYS A 38 -1.45 -4.31 -12.05
CA CYS A 38 -2.16 -5.06 -13.09
C CYS A 38 -1.33 -6.19 -13.75
N LYS A 39 -0.18 -6.56 -13.19
CA LYS A 39 0.67 -7.66 -13.68
C LYS A 39 0.32 -8.97 -13.02
N THR A 40 0.62 -10.06 -13.71
CA THR A 40 0.39 -11.41 -13.22
C THR A 40 1.21 -11.75 -11.97
N ILE A 41 0.66 -12.63 -11.16
CA ILE A 41 1.20 -13.14 -9.92
C ILE A 41 1.90 -14.46 -10.21
N SER A 42 3.08 -14.65 -9.62
CA SER A 42 3.79 -15.92 -9.66
C SER A 42 3.41 -16.77 -8.46
N SER A 43 2.94 -18.00 -8.70
CA SER A 43 2.71 -19.01 -7.67
C SER A 43 3.97 -19.79 -7.28
N LYS A 44 5.13 -19.46 -7.87
CA LYS A 44 6.41 -20.12 -7.56
C LYS A 44 6.72 -20.07 -6.06
N HIS A 45 7.32 -21.16 -5.57
CA HIS A 45 7.75 -21.32 -4.19
C HIS A 45 6.63 -21.01 -3.16
N GLY A 46 5.41 -21.50 -3.44
CA GLY A 46 4.27 -21.37 -2.52
C GLY A 46 3.62 -19.98 -2.49
N GLY A 47 3.86 -19.13 -3.49
CA GLY A 47 3.18 -17.83 -3.60
C GLY A 47 3.66 -16.79 -2.60
N TYR A 48 4.91 -16.87 -2.17
CA TYR A 48 5.49 -16.00 -1.15
C TYR A 48 5.52 -14.51 -1.54
N SER A 49 5.52 -14.22 -2.84
CA SER A 49 5.69 -12.87 -3.37
C SER A 49 4.38 -12.06 -3.45
N TYR A 50 3.26 -12.61 -3.00
CA TYR A 50 1.95 -11.96 -3.05
C TYR A 50 1.10 -12.24 -1.80
N ILE A 51 0.10 -11.39 -1.58
CA ILE A 51 -0.93 -11.58 -0.57
C ILE A 51 -2.31 -11.57 -1.23
N LYS A 52 -3.17 -12.50 -0.83
CA LYS A 52 -4.59 -12.55 -1.21
C LYS A 52 -5.42 -12.05 -0.03
N CYS A 53 -6.35 -11.15 -0.28
CA CYS A 53 -7.29 -10.71 0.74
C CYS A 53 -8.34 -11.80 0.99
N GLU A 54 -8.35 -12.33 2.20
CA GLU A 54 -9.26 -13.40 2.64
C GLU A 54 -10.44 -12.87 3.46
N ALA A 55 -10.62 -11.53 3.51
CA ALA A 55 -11.72 -10.91 4.24
C ALA A 55 -13.07 -11.28 3.63
N ILE A 56 -14.03 -11.59 4.49
CA ILE A 56 -15.42 -11.83 4.11
C ILE A 56 -16.12 -10.49 3.93
N VAL A 57 -16.60 -10.21 2.72
CA VAL A 57 -17.36 -9.01 2.37
C VAL A 57 -18.87 -9.30 2.40
N SER A 58 -19.70 -8.29 2.07
CA SER A 58 -21.15 -8.43 2.02
C SER A 58 -21.58 -9.69 1.24
N GLU A 59 -22.60 -10.38 1.76
CA GLU A 59 -23.15 -11.65 1.24
C GLU A 59 -22.30 -12.91 1.50
N GLY A 60 -21.26 -12.83 2.35
CA GLY A 60 -20.49 -14.01 2.78
C GLY A 60 -19.39 -14.43 1.82
N HIS A 61 -19.11 -13.62 0.79
CA HIS A 61 -18.08 -13.86 -0.19
C HIS A 61 -16.70 -13.41 0.29
N ILE A 62 -15.64 -14.08 -0.17
CA ILE A 62 -14.26 -13.67 0.10
C ILE A 62 -13.86 -12.57 -0.89
N CYS A 63 -13.26 -11.48 -0.42
CA CYS A 63 -12.76 -10.37 -1.23
C CYS A 63 -11.87 -10.83 -2.40
N GLY A 64 -10.95 -11.76 -2.13
CA GLY A 64 -10.21 -12.50 -3.15
C GLY A 64 -9.12 -11.71 -3.90
N HIS A 65 -9.08 -10.39 -3.76
CA HIS A 65 -8.11 -9.52 -4.44
C HIS A 65 -6.67 -9.83 -4.02
N VAL A 66 -5.78 -9.85 -5.02
CA VAL A 66 -4.37 -10.20 -4.84
C VAL A 66 -3.47 -8.98 -5.06
N ALA A 67 -2.38 -8.86 -4.30
CA ALA A 67 -1.34 -7.88 -4.54
C ALA A 67 0.06 -8.50 -4.44
N HIS A 68 0.98 -8.11 -5.32
CA HIS A 68 2.41 -8.37 -5.08
C HIS A 68 2.81 -7.68 -3.78
N MET A 69 3.56 -8.38 -2.93
CA MET A 69 4.03 -7.81 -1.66
C MET A 69 4.90 -6.58 -1.88
N ASN A 70 5.77 -6.60 -2.89
CA ASN A 70 6.58 -5.43 -3.25
C ASN A 70 5.73 -4.23 -3.71
N CYS A 71 4.64 -4.45 -4.43
CA CYS A 71 3.73 -3.36 -4.79
C CYS A 71 3.02 -2.80 -3.55
N ALA A 72 2.57 -3.68 -2.65
CA ALA A 72 1.89 -3.27 -1.43
C ALA A 72 2.83 -2.46 -0.51
N LEU A 73 4.08 -2.90 -0.33
CA LEU A 73 5.09 -2.16 0.44
C LEU A 73 5.40 -0.79 -0.17
N ARG A 74 5.64 -0.72 -1.48
CA ARG A 74 5.95 0.54 -2.18
C ARG A 74 4.81 1.56 -2.17
N THR A 75 3.58 1.09 -2.03
CA THR A 75 2.38 1.94 -1.99
C THR A 75 1.87 2.16 -0.57
N TYR A 76 2.64 1.77 0.45
CA TYR A 76 2.28 1.89 1.87
C TYR A 76 0.99 1.15 2.26
N MET A 77 0.63 0.11 1.51
CA MET A 77 -0.49 -0.79 1.77
C MET A 77 -0.08 -2.04 2.55
N ALA A 78 1.21 -2.21 2.87
CA ALA A 78 1.70 -3.34 3.66
C ALA A 78 2.84 -2.92 4.60
N GLY A 79 3.00 -3.67 5.69
CA GLY A 79 4.11 -3.54 6.64
C GLY A 79 3.75 -2.68 7.86
N THR A 80 4.73 -1.93 8.37
CA THR A 80 4.49 -0.94 9.43
C THR A 80 4.47 0.45 8.83
N VAL A 81 3.29 1.08 8.83
CA VAL A 81 3.02 2.35 8.14
C VAL A 81 2.36 3.31 9.12
N GLY A 82 2.93 4.51 9.29
CA GLY A 82 2.35 5.58 10.11
C GLY A 82 1.21 6.34 9.42
N GLY A 83 0.76 7.44 10.01
CA GLY A 83 -0.27 8.30 9.42
C GLY A 83 -1.69 7.75 9.58
N SER A 84 -2.59 8.15 8.68
CA SER A 84 -4.04 7.87 8.78
C SER A 84 -4.41 6.39 8.61
N ILE A 85 -3.62 5.61 7.87
CA ILE A 85 -3.86 4.17 7.68
C ILE A 85 -3.41 3.40 8.92
N GLY A 86 -2.23 3.71 9.47
CA GLY A 86 -1.74 3.12 10.72
C GLY A 86 -1.69 1.59 10.69
N LEU A 87 -0.72 1.02 9.96
CA LEU A 87 -0.48 -0.43 9.86
C LEU A 87 0.65 -0.87 10.78
N ASN A 88 0.54 -2.07 11.35
CA ASN A 88 1.60 -2.66 12.17
C ASN A 88 1.85 -4.13 11.82
N ALA A 89 2.73 -4.36 10.84
CA ALA A 89 2.97 -5.66 10.19
C ALA A 89 1.68 -6.24 9.59
N GLU A 90 0.93 -5.40 8.88
CA GLU A 90 -0.36 -5.74 8.28
C GLU A 90 -0.40 -5.36 6.80
N TYR A 91 -1.30 -5.98 6.04
CA TYR A 91 -1.69 -5.58 4.70
C TYR A 91 -3.07 -4.95 4.73
N TYR A 92 -3.23 -3.84 4.01
CA TYR A 92 -4.49 -3.14 3.78
C TYR A 92 -4.98 -3.44 2.37
N CYS A 93 -6.13 -4.09 2.26
CA CYS A 93 -6.75 -4.35 0.97
C CYS A 93 -7.46 -3.10 0.47
N ARG A 94 -6.94 -2.48 -0.59
CA ARG A 94 -7.48 -1.23 -1.18
C ARG A 94 -8.88 -1.34 -1.81
N ARG A 95 -9.51 -2.52 -1.74
CA ARG A 95 -10.82 -2.80 -2.34
C ARG A 95 -11.93 -2.93 -1.31
N CYS A 96 -11.65 -3.59 -0.20
CA CYS A 96 -12.63 -3.83 0.86
C CYS A 96 -12.22 -3.20 2.19
N ASP A 97 -11.09 -2.48 2.20
CA ASP A 97 -10.50 -1.81 3.36
C ASP A 97 -10.15 -2.73 4.55
N ALA A 98 -10.23 -4.04 4.33
CA ALA A 98 -9.87 -5.03 5.33
C ALA A 98 -8.36 -5.07 5.56
N ARG A 99 -7.99 -5.35 6.81
CA ARG A 99 -6.61 -5.54 7.24
C ARG A 99 -6.32 -7.03 7.39
N THR A 100 -5.12 -7.43 7.01
CA THR A 100 -4.64 -8.81 7.10
C THR A 100 -3.32 -8.83 7.85
N ASP A 101 -3.22 -9.64 8.90
CA ASP A 101 -1.96 -9.84 9.61
C ASP A 101 -0.92 -10.51 8.69
N LEU A 102 0.26 -9.90 8.57
CA LEU A 102 1.35 -10.43 7.75
C LEU A 102 2.31 -11.32 8.51
N VAL A 103 2.24 -11.42 9.85
CA VAL A 103 3.10 -12.32 10.64
C VAL A 103 2.99 -13.79 10.17
N PRO A 104 1.78 -14.35 9.93
CA PRO A 104 1.64 -15.70 9.36
C PRO A 104 2.23 -15.81 7.95
N HIS A 105 2.12 -14.76 7.14
CA HIS A 105 2.68 -14.71 5.79
C HIS A 105 4.22 -14.76 5.84
N VAL A 106 4.86 -14.00 6.74
CA VAL A 106 6.31 -14.02 6.96
C VAL A 106 6.79 -15.34 7.57
N THR A 107 5.97 -15.98 8.40
CA THR A 107 6.28 -17.33 8.89
C THR A 107 6.31 -18.36 7.76
N ARG A 108 5.39 -18.26 6.78
CA ARG A 108 5.41 -19.11 5.58
C ARG A 108 6.60 -18.80 4.67
N LEU A 109 6.95 -17.51 4.50
CA LEU A 109 8.14 -17.07 3.77
C LEU A 109 9.41 -17.77 4.29
N LEU A 110 9.59 -17.83 5.61
CA LEU A 110 10.75 -18.50 6.21
C LEU A 110 10.78 -20.01 5.93
N ARG A 111 9.63 -20.69 6.00
CA ARG A 111 9.53 -22.12 5.64
C ARG A 111 9.85 -22.35 4.17
N THR A 112 9.49 -21.41 3.28
CA THR A 112 9.87 -21.49 1.87
C THR A 112 11.39 -21.46 1.70
N CYS A 113 12.14 -20.73 2.54
CA CYS A 113 13.59 -20.73 2.46
C CYS A 113 14.24 -22.07 2.84
N GLU A 114 13.55 -22.93 3.59
CA GLU A 114 14.06 -24.27 3.95
C GLU A 114 14.02 -25.25 2.75
N ILE A 115 13.19 -24.96 1.73
CA ILE A 115 12.98 -25.84 0.56
C ILE A 115 13.56 -25.26 -0.74
N VAL A 116 14.14 -24.06 -0.70
CA VAL A 116 14.72 -23.38 -1.87
C VAL A 116 16.23 -23.56 -1.84
N ASP A 117 16.81 -24.11 -2.91
CA ASP A 117 18.27 -24.37 -2.99
C ASP A 117 19.07 -23.19 -3.59
N SER A 118 18.38 -22.09 -3.95
CA SER A 118 19.00 -20.91 -4.55
C SER A 118 19.26 -19.82 -3.49
N GLN A 119 20.55 -19.54 -3.24
CA GLN A 119 20.98 -18.48 -2.33
C GLN A 119 20.40 -17.10 -2.70
N ASP A 120 20.37 -16.74 -3.98
CA ASP A 120 19.80 -15.47 -4.46
C ASP A 120 18.29 -15.38 -4.19
N GLU A 121 17.56 -16.48 -4.37
CA GLU A 121 16.12 -16.51 -4.06
C GLU A 121 15.85 -16.45 -2.55
N ILE A 122 16.67 -17.10 -1.74
CA ILE A 122 16.59 -17.03 -0.27
C ILE A 122 16.86 -15.61 0.20
N GLU A 123 17.87 -14.94 -0.36
CA GLU A 123 18.16 -13.54 -0.06
C GLU A 123 16.95 -12.65 -0.38
N LYS A 124 16.30 -12.85 -1.55
CA LYS A 124 15.08 -12.11 -1.91
C LYS A 124 13.93 -12.35 -0.94
N ILE A 125 13.71 -13.61 -0.54
CA ILE A 125 12.64 -13.97 0.41
C ILE A 125 12.90 -13.33 1.78
N LEU A 126 14.13 -13.44 2.29
CA LEU A 126 14.51 -12.87 3.58
C LEU A 126 14.40 -11.34 3.59
N ASN A 127 14.86 -10.67 2.54
CA ASN A 127 14.74 -9.22 2.41
C ASN A 127 13.28 -8.76 2.33
N LEU A 128 12.40 -9.55 1.70
CA LEU A 128 10.96 -9.27 1.69
C LEU A 128 10.38 -9.36 3.10
N GLY A 129 10.66 -10.44 3.83
CA GLY A 129 10.24 -10.62 5.23
C GLY A 129 10.75 -9.50 6.15
N PHE A 130 12.01 -9.09 5.97
CA PHE A 130 12.61 -7.96 6.68
C PHE A 130 11.81 -6.67 6.44
N CYS A 131 11.53 -6.34 5.17
CA CYS A 131 10.77 -5.14 4.81
C CYS A 131 9.36 -5.13 5.42
N ILE A 132 8.69 -6.28 5.49
CA ILE A 132 7.35 -6.41 6.06
C ILE A 132 7.33 -6.12 7.56
N LEU A 133 8.30 -6.67 8.31
CA LEU A 133 8.29 -6.63 9.77
C LEU A 133 9.03 -5.41 10.35
N ARG A 134 9.86 -4.73 9.55
CA ARG A 134 10.65 -3.58 10.00
C ARG A 134 9.76 -2.52 10.64
N GLY A 135 10.16 -2.05 11.82
CA GLY A 135 9.48 -0.98 12.56
C GLY A 135 8.26 -1.45 13.38
N SER A 136 7.84 -2.71 13.26
CA SER A 136 6.71 -3.24 14.02
C SER A 136 6.99 -3.18 15.51
N GLN A 137 5.97 -2.82 16.29
CA GLN A 137 6.07 -2.81 17.75
C GLN A 137 5.67 -4.14 18.41
N ARG A 138 5.05 -5.06 17.66
CA ARG A 138 4.56 -6.34 18.18
C ARG A 138 5.72 -7.29 18.52
N ALA A 139 5.55 -8.07 19.58
CA ALA A 139 6.61 -8.96 20.09
C ALA A 139 6.90 -10.14 19.14
N ASP A 140 5.85 -10.71 18.54
CA ASP A 140 5.92 -11.78 17.54
C ASP A 140 6.66 -11.34 16.26
N ALA A 141 6.31 -10.16 15.73
CA ALA A 141 6.98 -9.54 14.60
C ALA A 141 8.46 -9.25 14.88
N LYS A 142 8.78 -8.69 16.06
CA LYS A 142 10.17 -8.47 16.49
C LYS A 142 10.96 -9.77 16.62
N GLY A 143 10.35 -10.83 17.14
CA GLY A 143 10.98 -12.15 17.24
C GLY A 143 11.34 -12.74 15.88
N LEU A 144 10.40 -12.66 14.91
CA LEU A 144 10.65 -13.11 13.54
C LEU A 144 11.68 -12.24 12.82
N LEU A 145 11.65 -10.91 12.99
CA LEU A 145 12.61 -10.01 12.39
C LEU A 145 14.05 -10.35 12.81
N LYS A 146 14.29 -10.62 14.10
CA LYS A 146 15.61 -11.04 14.59
C LYS A 146 16.10 -12.34 13.94
N ARG A 147 15.19 -13.31 13.73
CA ARG A 147 15.54 -14.56 13.03
C ARG A 147 15.93 -14.31 11.57
N ILE A 148 15.20 -13.42 10.88
CA ILE A 148 15.52 -13.01 9.50
C ILE A 148 16.88 -12.31 9.46
N GLU A 149 17.16 -11.38 10.38
CA GLU A 149 18.45 -10.67 10.46
C GLU A 149 19.62 -11.64 10.67
N ALA A 150 19.46 -12.62 11.56
CA ALA A 150 20.45 -13.68 11.77
C ALA A 150 20.66 -14.51 10.50
N ALA A 151 19.58 -14.91 9.82
CA ALA A 151 19.65 -15.67 8.57
C ALA A 151 20.36 -14.90 7.45
N ILE A 152 20.04 -13.62 7.26
CA ILE A 152 20.73 -12.74 6.28
C ILE A 152 22.21 -12.64 6.60
N THR A 153 22.57 -12.53 7.88
CA THR A 153 23.98 -12.44 8.30
C THR A 153 24.73 -13.72 7.97
N LYS A 154 24.16 -14.89 8.30
CA LYS A 154 24.74 -16.20 7.95
C LYS A 154 24.89 -16.39 6.45
N LEU A 155 23.88 -15.98 5.66
CA LEU A 155 23.91 -16.05 4.19
C LEU A 155 25.07 -15.22 3.60
N LYS A 156 25.31 -14.03 4.13
CA LYS A 156 26.41 -13.15 3.68
C LYS A 156 27.80 -13.65 4.08
N CYS A 157 27.89 -14.41 5.18
CA CYS A 157 29.14 -15.03 5.64
C CYS A 157 29.50 -16.33 4.89
N GLY A 158 28.68 -16.78 3.93
CA GLY A 158 28.94 -17.99 3.16
C GLY A 158 28.70 -19.29 3.94
N THR A 159 27.86 -19.24 4.98
CA THR A 159 27.44 -20.43 5.74
C THR A 159 26.68 -21.41 4.84
N ILE A 160 26.89 -22.71 5.04
CA ILE A 160 26.15 -23.77 4.32
C ILE A 160 24.65 -23.58 4.60
N LEU A 161 23.82 -23.70 3.56
CA LEU A 161 22.41 -23.33 3.60
C LEU A 161 21.62 -24.00 4.73
N GLU A 162 21.95 -25.26 5.02
CA GLU A 162 21.34 -26.08 6.07
C GLU A 162 21.63 -25.57 7.49
N ASP A 163 22.73 -24.85 7.68
CA ASP A 163 23.14 -24.28 8.97
C ASP A 163 22.52 -22.90 9.24
N ILE A 164 21.92 -22.27 8.22
CA ILE A 164 21.23 -20.97 8.34
C ILE A 164 20.02 -21.08 9.27
N TRP A 165 19.30 -22.20 9.19
CA TRP A 165 18.05 -22.43 9.92
C TRP A 165 18.24 -23.04 11.32
N LYS A 166 19.47 -23.47 11.65
CA LYS A 166 19.77 -24.00 12.98
C LYS A 166 19.69 -22.87 14.01
N VAL A 167 18.77 -23.02 14.96
CA VAL A 167 18.63 -22.14 16.11
C VAL A 167 19.87 -22.32 17.00
N GLU A 168 20.65 -21.26 17.16
CA GLU A 168 21.74 -21.26 18.15
C GLU A 168 21.12 -21.21 19.55
N GLY A 169 21.19 -22.34 20.25
CA GLY A 169 20.73 -22.49 21.64
C GLY A 169 19.64 -23.54 21.82
N ASP A 170 19.95 -24.81 21.52
CA ASP A 170 19.63 -25.90 22.43
C ASP A 170 20.57 -27.09 22.18
N VAL A 171 21.30 -27.44 23.23
CA VAL A 171 22.28 -28.52 23.24
C VAL A 171 21.55 -29.84 23.46
N SER A 172 21.67 -30.73 22.47
CA SER A 172 21.53 -32.19 22.57
C SER A 172 20.22 -32.75 23.13
N THR A 173 19.46 -33.45 22.28
CA THR A 173 19.22 -34.88 22.52
C THR A 173 19.18 -35.63 21.20
N ILE A 174 19.98 -36.67 21.17
CA ILE A 174 20.35 -37.51 20.05
C ILE A 174 19.28 -38.61 19.85
N LEU A 175 19.05 -39.00 18.57
CA LEU A 175 18.89 -40.37 18.02
C LEU A 175 17.58 -40.57 17.22
N PRO A 176 17.54 -41.52 16.25
CA PRO A 176 18.49 -41.72 15.16
C PRO A 176 17.79 -41.89 13.79
N ALA A 177 18.58 -41.77 12.73
CA ALA A 177 18.21 -42.12 11.36
C ALA A 177 17.84 -43.62 11.22
N VAL A 178 16.83 -43.90 10.39
CA VAL A 178 16.69 -45.18 9.68
C VAL A 178 16.44 -44.87 8.22
N SER A 179 17.36 -45.37 7.38
CA SER A 179 17.42 -45.24 5.92
C SER A 179 16.27 -45.92 5.18
N PRO A 180 16.07 -45.57 3.89
CA PRO A 180 14.98 -46.06 3.04
C PRO A 180 15.37 -47.36 2.33
N ASN A 181 14.41 -48.26 2.09
CA ASN A 181 14.56 -49.27 1.05
C ASN A 181 13.22 -49.91 0.66
N GLY A 182 13.03 -50.21 -0.63
CA GLY A 182 12.15 -51.30 -1.07
C GLY A 182 11.21 -50.99 -2.22
N ASN A 183 11.68 -51.22 -3.44
CA ASN A 183 10.96 -51.21 -4.71
C ASN A 183 9.82 -52.25 -4.78
N ALA A 184 8.75 -51.97 -5.51
CA ALA A 184 7.97 -52.98 -6.23
C ALA A 184 7.23 -52.36 -7.44
N MET A 185 7.49 -52.97 -8.59
CA MET A 185 7.01 -52.69 -9.96
C MET A 185 5.99 -53.78 -10.34
N LEU A 186 5.20 -53.52 -11.42
CA LEU A 186 4.28 -54.40 -12.18
C LEU A 186 2.83 -54.42 -11.64
N GLU A 187 1.74 -54.38 -12.45
CA GLU A 187 1.58 -54.37 -13.91
C GLU A 187 0.18 -53.88 -14.32
N VAL A 188 0.17 -53.30 -15.53
CA VAL A 188 -0.85 -53.13 -16.58
C VAL A 188 -2.23 -53.83 -16.43
N SER A 189 -3.30 -53.08 -16.75
CA SER A 189 -4.34 -53.56 -17.67
C SER A 189 -4.92 -52.42 -18.51
N ASN A 190 -4.84 -52.65 -19.82
CA ASN A 190 -5.40 -51.85 -20.91
C ASN A 190 -6.93 -51.79 -20.84
N HIS A 191 -7.52 -50.66 -21.25
CA HIS A 191 -8.60 -50.66 -22.25
C HIS A 191 -8.56 -49.35 -23.07
N GLN A 192 -8.39 -49.53 -24.37
CA GLN A 192 -8.61 -48.58 -25.45
C GLN A 192 -10.12 -48.33 -25.59
N ASP A 193 -10.56 -47.10 -25.83
CA ASP A 193 -11.19 -46.79 -27.13
C ASP A 193 -11.43 -45.28 -27.34
N ILE A 194 -11.18 -44.93 -28.59
CA ILE A 194 -11.27 -43.63 -29.28
C ILE A 194 -12.74 -43.34 -29.61
N LEU A 195 -13.17 -42.07 -29.66
CA LEU A 195 -14.03 -41.54 -30.74
C LEU A 195 -14.13 -40.00 -30.68
N ASP A 196 -13.75 -39.37 -31.79
CA ASP A 196 -13.94 -37.96 -32.16
C ASP A 196 -15.43 -37.58 -32.28
N TYR A 197 -15.79 -36.35 -31.87
CA TYR A 197 -16.87 -35.60 -32.51
C TYR A 197 -16.69 -34.09 -32.33
N ARG A 198 -16.59 -33.39 -33.47
CA ARG A 198 -16.56 -31.94 -33.65
C ARG A 198 -17.85 -31.53 -34.38
N MET A 199 -18.55 -30.51 -33.89
CA MET A 199 -19.54 -29.62 -34.54
C MET A 199 -20.47 -29.08 -33.42
N SER A 200 -20.91 -27.83 -33.31
CA SER A 200 -20.76 -26.55 -34.01
C SER A 200 -21.32 -25.50 -33.04
N SER A 201 -20.72 -24.31 -32.95
CA SER A 201 -21.29 -23.19 -32.19
C SER A 201 -22.26 -22.39 -33.07
N PRO A 202 -23.43 -21.95 -32.55
CA PRO A 202 -24.27 -21.01 -33.27
C PRO A 202 -23.81 -19.56 -33.02
N ASP A 203 -23.74 -18.82 -34.12
CA ASP A 203 -23.65 -17.36 -34.18
C ASP A 203 -24.75 -16.70 -33.33
N VAL A 204 -24.37 -15.76 -32.47
CA VAL A 204 -25.29 -14.81 -31.85
C VAL A 204 -24.78 -13.41 -32.17
N SER A 205 -25.43 -12.81 -33.16
CA SER A 205 -25.36 -11.41 -33.57
C SER A 205 -25.84 -10.51 -32.42
N MET A 206 -24.92 -10.10 -31.53
CA MET A 206 -25.18 -9.10 -30.46
C MET A 206 -24.06 -8.04 -30.34
N SER A 207 -23.09 -8.01 -31.26
CA SER A 207 -21.84 -7.26 -31.04
C SER A 207 -21.89 -5.75 -31.31
N SER A 208 -22.97 -5.18 -31.88
CA SER A 208 -23.02 -3.74 -32.18
C SER A 208 -23.34 -2.88 -30.96
N ASP A 209 -24.18 -3.39 -30.06
CA ASP A 209 -24.76 -2.58 -28.98
C ASP A 209 -23.81 -2.50 -27.79
N THR A 210 -23.14 -3.60 -27.44
CA THR A 210 -22.16 -3.67 -26.34
C THR A 210 -20.91 -2.86 -26.63
N GLN A 211 -20.44 -2.83 -27.89
CA GLN A 211 -19.27 -2.04 -28.28
C GLN A 211 -19.57 -0.53 -28.26
N THR A 212 -20.79 -0.14 -28.64
CA THR A 212 -21.26 1.25 -28.57
C THR A 212 -21.41 1.72 -27.13
N GLU A 213 -21.93 0.88 -26.24
CA GLU A 213 -22.03 1.17 -24.81
C GLU A 213 -20.65 1.27 -24.13
N THR A 214 -19.69 0.42 -24.53
CA THR A 214 -18.32 0.46 -24.00
C THR A 214 -17.60 1.75 -24.39
N LEU A 215 -17.72 2.17 -25.66
CA LEU A 215 -17.15 3.44 -26.13
C LEU A 215 -17.75 4.64 -25.39
N LYS A 216 -19.06 4.60 -25.13
CA LYS A 216 -19.74 5.64 -24.37
C LYS A 216 -19.23 5.74 -22.92
N LEU A 217 -19.02 4.60 -22.26
CA LEU A 217 -18.45 4.57 -20.91
C LEU A 217 -17.01 5.08 -20.88
N GLU A 218 -16.20 4.75 -21.88
CA GLU A 218 -14.83 5.26 -22.02
C GLU A 218 -14.84 6.80 -22.19
N ASP A 219 -15.74 7.33 -23.03
CA ASP A 219 -15.93 8.77 -23.17
C ASP A 219 -16.38 9.44 -21.87
N GLU A 220 -17.29 8.84 -21.10
CA GLU A 220 -17.74 9.33 -19.80
C GLU A 220 -16.60 9.35 -18.78
N ILE A 221 -15.77 8.30 -18.73
CA ILE A 221 -14.59 8.24 -17.85
C ILE A 221 -13.58 9.33 -18.24
N ASN A 222 -13.29 9.47 -19.53
CA ASN A 222 -12.37 10.49 -20.03
C ASN A 222 -12.85 11.90 -19.69
N GLN A 223 -14.16 12.16 -19.78
CA GLN A 223 -14.77 13.42 -19.37
C GLN A 223 -14.61 13.68 -17.86
N VAL A 224 -14.86 12.67 -17.02
CA VAL A 224 -14.69 12.80 -15.56
C VAL A 224 -13.23 13.06 -15.19
N LEU A 225 -12.28 12.35 -15.81
CA LEU A 225 -10.84 12.55 -15.57
C LEU A 225 -10.38 13.94 -16.02
N GLN A 226 -10.84 14.40 -17.18
CA GLN A 226 -10.54 15.73 -17.68
C GLN A 226 -11.12 16.81 -16.75
N ALA A 227 -12.36 16.65 -16.29
CA ALA A 227 -12.98 17.58 -15.35
C ALA A 227 -12.23 17.63 -14.01
N LEU A 228 -11.80 16.47 -13.49
CA LEU A 228 -11.00 16.39 -12.27
C LEU A 228 -9.65 17.10 -12.44
N GLN A 229 -8.95 16.84 -13.55
CA GLN A 229 -7.68 17.48 -13.86
C GLN A 229 -7.84 19.01 -13.90
N VAL A 230 -8.84 19.50 -14.64
CA VAL A 230 -9.12 20.95 -14.75
C VAL A 230 -9.46 21.54 -13.37
N SER A 231 -10.26 20.86 -12.56
CA SER A 231 -10.59 21.31 -11.20
C SER A 231 -9.35 21.44 -10.32
N GLN A 232 -8.48 20.44 -10.34
CA GLN A 232 -7.24 20.43 -9.55
C GLN A 232 -6.25 21.50 -10.02
N GLU A 233 -6.14 21.72 -11.32
CA GLU A 233 -5.31 22.80 -11.89
C GLU A 233 -5.81 24.18 -11.46
N VAL A 234 -7.14 24.40 -11.44
CA VAL A 234 -7.75 25.65 -10.96
C VAL A 234 -7.50 25.84 -9.47
N GLU A 235 -7.74 24.82 -8.64
CA GLU A 235 -7.49 24.86 -7.20
C GLU A 235 -6.01 25.16 -6.89
N TYR A 236 -5.08 24.46 -7.56
CA TYR A 236 -3.65 24.70 -7.42
C TYR A 236 -3.29 26.15 -7.76
N LYS A 237 -3.81 26.67 -8.88
CA LYS A 237 -3.52 28.05 -9.32
C LYS A 237 -4.04 29.07 -8.32
N ILE A 238 -5.25 28.89 -7.78
CA ILE A 238 -5.81 29.75 -6.74
C ILE A 238 -4.91 29.70 -5.49
N ALA A 239 -4.51 28.50 -5.07
CA ALA A 239 -3.63 28.33 -3.91
C ALA A 239 -2.30 29.07 -4.11
N GLU A 240 -1.67 28.85 -5.26
CA GLU A 240 -0.40 29.45 -5.65
C GLU A 240 -0.49 30.98 -5.61
N GLU A 241 -1.46 31.57 -6.31
CA GLU A 241 -1.65 33.02 -6.36
C GLU A 241 -1.85 33.62 -4.96
N ARG A 242 -2.69 33.00 -4.13
CA ARG A 242 -3.01 33.51 -2.77
C ARG A 242 -1.82 33.37 -1.83
N LEU A 243 -1.13 32.23 -1.82
CA LEU A 243 0.04 32.00 -0.97
C LEU A 243 1.20 32.94 -1.36
N TYR A 244 1.48 33.12 -2.65
CA TYR A 244 2.51 34.06 -3.08
C TYR A 244 2.15 35.52 -2.79
N ALA A 245 0.87 35.90 -2.91
CA ALA A 245 0.41 37.22 -2.50
C ALA A 245 0.62 37.47 -1.00
N GLN A 246 0.27 36.49 -0.14
CA GLN A 246 0.47 36.59 1.31
C GLN A 246 1.97 36.64 1.66
N LYS A 247 2.81 35.84 1.00
CA LYS A 247 4.28 35.91 1.14
C LYS A 247 4.81 37.30 0.80
N LYS A 248 4.39 37.87 -0.33
CA LYS A 248 4.81 39.22 -0.76
C LYS A 248 4.37 40.28 0.25
N TYR A 249 3.15 40.16 0.78
CA TYR A 249 2.63 41.05 1.81
C TYR A 249 3.49 40.99 3.09
N LEU A 250 3.81 39.78 3.58
CA LEU A 250 4.70 39.58 4.72
C LEU A 250 6.09 40.16 4.47
N GLN A 251 6.68 39.95 3.29
CA GLN A 251 7.97 40.53 2.93
C GLN A 251 7.95 42.07 3.01
N ASN A 252 6.89 42.71 2.52
CA ASN A 252 6.73 44.16 2.63
C ASN A 252 6.63 44.62 4.09
N LEU A 253 5.93 43.87 4.94
CA LEU A 253 5.83 44.17 6.38
C LEU A 253 7.19 44.06 7.07
N TYR A 254 7.98 43.03 6.79
CA TYR A 254 9.34 42.90 7.32
C TYR A 254 10.25 44.06 6.88
N GLN A 255 10.22 44.42 5.59
CA GLN A 255 10.98 45.57 5.08
C GLN A 255 10.56 46.88 5.77
N GLN A 256 9.26 47.05 6.03
CA GLN A 256 8.77 48.23 6.73
C GLN A 256 9.21 48.24 8.19
N LEU A 257 9.16 47.10 8.88
CA LEU A 257 9.67 46.95 10.23
C LEU A 257 11.15 47.34 10.33
N ASP A 258 11.97 46.92 9.37
CA ASP A 258 13.40 47.25 9.34
C ASP A 258 13.64 48.76 9.16
N LYS A 259 12.81 49.43 8.36
CA LYS A 259 12.85 50.91 8.21
C LYS A 259 12.46 51.60 9.51
N GLU A 260 11.34 51.21 10.11
CA GLU A 260 10.82 51.76 11.37
C GLU A 260 11.85 51.57 12.51
N ARG A 261 12.49 50.40 12.59
CA ARG A 261 13.60 50.14 13.54
C ARG A 261 14.81 51.02 13.28
N SER A 262 15.18 51.22 12.01
CA SER A 262 16.31 52.09 11.63
C SER A 262 16.05 53.56 11.94
N GLU A 263 14.80 54.01 11.82
CA GLU A 263 14.38 55.36 12.21
C GLU A 263 14.37 55.55 13.72
N LEU A 264 13.88 54.56 14.47
CA LEU A 264 13.93 54.54 15.93
C LEU A 264 15.39 54.59 16.45
N ALA A 265 16.28 53.82 15.83
CA ALA A 265 17.70 53.80 16.19
C ALA A 265 18.40 55.16 15.90
N ARG A 266 17.99 55.86 14.83
CA ARG A 266 18.59 57.15 14.43
C ARG A 266 18.10 58.36 15.22
N ARG A 267 17.13 58.20 16.14
CA ARG A 267 16.52 59.28 16.96
C ARG A 267 16.37 60.60 16.21
N THR A 268 15.41 60.65 15.29
CA THR A 268 15.14 61.87 14.53
C THR A 268 14.48 62.92 15.43
N LEU A 269 15.11 64.10 15.58
CA LEU A 269 14.63 65.24 16.41
C LEU A 269 13.20 65.73 16.09
N LYS A 270 12.59 65.28 14.99
CA LYS A 270 11.25 65.70 14.51
C LYS A 270 10.09 64.80 14.94
N THR A 271 10.35 63.60 15.48
CA THR A 271 9.29 62.62 15.78
C THR A 271 9.41 62.16 17.23
N ASN A 272 8.28 62.08 17.93
CA ASN A 272 8.24 61.65 19.33
C ASN A 272 8.75 60.19 19.44
N PRO A 273 9.75 59.89 20.29
CA PRO A 273 10.29 58.54 20.46
C PRO A 273 9.23 57.48 20.81
N ASP A 274 8.20 57.86 21.57
CA ASP A 274 7.12 56.95 21.97
C ASP A 274 6.26 56.53 20.78
N ASP A 275 6.02 57.44 19.83
CA ASP A 275 5.26 57.16 18.61
C ASP A 275 6.00 56.15 17.73
N LEU A 276 7.33 56.30 17.59
CA LEU A 276 8.17 55.37 16.83
C LEU A 276 8.22 53.98 17.45
N LEU A 277 8.33 53.90 18.78
CA LEU A 277 8.30 52.62 19.49
C LEU A 277 6.94 51.94 19.33
N SER A 278 5.84 52.69 19.44
CA SER A 278 4.48 52.18 19.25
C SER A 278 4.27 51.62 17.83
N ALA A 279 4.82 52.30 16.81
CA ALA A 279 4.76 51.85 15.42
C ALA A 279 5.47 50.51 15.22
N VAL A 280 6.69 50.37 15.78
CA VAL A 280 7.47 49.11 15.72
C VAL A 280 6.71 47.97 16.41
N LEU A 281 6.16 48.20 17.60
CA LEU A 281 5.39 47.16 18.32
C LEU A 281 4.13 46.74 17.56
N SER A 282 3.37 47.72 17.05
CA SER A 282 2.18 47.48 16.23
C SER A 282 2.52 46.66 14.97
N ARG A 283 3.63 46.99 14.30
CA ARG A 283 4.13 46.25 13.13
C ARG A 283 4.50 44.81 13.46
N VAL A 284 5.19 44.59 14.58
CA VAL A 284 5.54 43.24 15.04
C VAL A 284 4.28 42.41 15.29
N ASP A 285 3.27 42.98 15.94
CA ASP A 285 2.02 42.26 16.20
C ASP A 285 1.21 42.02 14.93
N GLN A 286 1.25 42.94 13.96
CA GLN A 286 0.69 42.70 12.64
C GLN A 286 1.37 41.53 11.94
N ILE A 287 2.71 41.48 11.93
CA ILE A 287 3.45 40.37 11.32
C ILE A 287 3.07 39.03 11.97
N LYS A 288 2.96 38.97 13.31
CA LYS A 288 2.54 37.74 14.00
C LYS A 288 1.15 37.26 13.54
N ARG A 289 0.19 38.17 13.38
CA ARG A 289 -1.15 37.83 12.87
C ARG A 289 -1.07 37.29 11.44
N GLU A 290 -0.34 37.96 10.57
CA GLU A 290 -0.23 37.58 9.16
C GLU A 290 0.58 36.28 8.94
N VAL A 291 1.52 35.96 9.83
CA VAL A 291 2.21 34.66 9.85
C VAL A 291 1.26 33.55 10.31
N THR A 292 0.40 33.82 11.28
CA THR A 292 -0.62 32.85 11.72
C THR A 292 -1.61 32.57 10.59
N LYS A 293 -2.09 33.62 9.94
CA LYS A 293 -2.92 33.51 8.73
C LYS A 293 -2.25 32.69 7.63
N LEU A 294 -0.95 32.89 7.38
CA LEU A 294 -0.23 32.09 6.38
C LEU A 294 -0.23 30.59 6.75
N LYS A 295 -0.07 30.24 8.04
CA LYS A 295 -0.16 28.84 8.49
C LYS A 295 -1.55 28.26 8.25
N ASP A 296 -2.60 29.04 8.51
CA ASP A 296 -3.98 28.61 8.23
C ASP A 296 -4.17 28.40 6.71
N MET A 297 -3.59 29.26 5.87
CA MET A 297 -3.60 29.09 4.42
C MET A 297 -2.84 27.84 3.96
N GLU A 298 -1.75 27.43 4.63
CA GLU A 298 -0.95 26.26 4.27
C GLU A 298 -1.71 24.92 4.44
N GLU A 299 -2.83 24.90 5.16
CA GLU A 299 -3.70 23.72 5.31
C GLU A 299 -4.28 23.21 3.98
N VAL A 300 -4.28 24.04 2.92
CA VAL A 300 -4.65 23.61 1.56
C VAL A 300 -3.70 22.58 0.96
N ALA A 301 -2.52 22.35 1.55
CA ALA A 301 -1.63 21.26 1.18
C ALA A 301 -2.30 19.87 1.34
N ASN A 302 -3.33 19.77 2.17
CA ASN A 302 -4.14 18.56 2.32
C ASN A 302 -5.20 18.38 1.21
N GLY A 303 -5.32 19.35 0.30
CA GLY A 303 -6.34 19.45 -0.75
C GLY A 303 -7.55 20.27 -0.32
N PHE A 304 -8.14 21.04 -1.25
CA PHE A 304 -9.24 21.98 -0.94
C PHE A 304 -10.45 21.25 -0.36
N GLY A 305 -10.79 20.06 -0.87
CA GLY A 305 -11.89 19.25 -0.33
C GLY A 305 -11.69 18.78 1.12
N ARG A 306 -10.48 18.85 1.68
CA ARG A 306 -10.17 18.48 3.07
C ARG A 306 -9.88 19.67 3.98
N THR A 307 -9.73 20.86 3.40
CA THR A 307 -9.55 22.11 4.15
C THR A 307 -10.89 22.61 4.70
N SER A 308 -10.88 23.23 5.88
CA SER A 308 -12.09 23.81 6.46
C SER A 308 -12.71 24.85 5.51
N LYS A 309 -14.03 24.84 5.38
CA LYS A 309 -14.78 25.83 4.59
C LYS A 309 -14.50 27.26 5.04
N ASP A 310 -14.29 27.47 6.33
CA ASP A 310 -13.99 28.80 6.87
C ASP A 310 -12.67 29.34 6.31
N ILE A 311 -11.62 28.49 6.25
CA ILE A 311 -10.31 28.83 5.69
C ILE A 311 -10.42 29.12 4.18
N LEU A 312 -11.14 28.26 3.44
CA LEU A 312 -11.34 28.44 2.00
C LEU A 312 -12.08 29.73 1.67
N LYS A 313 -13.11 30.05 2.45
CA LYS A 313 -13.88 31.28 2.29
C LYS A 313 -13.06 32.51 2.65
N GLU A 314 -12.39 32.49 3.79
CA GLU A 314 -11.67 33.65 4.32
C GLU A 314 -10.42 33.99 3.49
N HIS A 315 -9.68 32.98 3.02
CA HIS A 315 -8.36 33.20 2.43
C HIS A 315 -8.30 32.95 0.92
N PHE A 316 -9.19 32.10 0.39
CA PHE A 316 -9.19 31.72 -1.03
C PHE A 316 -10.40 32.23 -1.79
N GLY A 317 -11.45 32.72 -1.11
CA GLY A 317 -12.65 33.30 -1.71
C GLY A 317 -13.58 32.25 -2.34
N LEU A 318 -13.59 31.04 -1.79
CA LEU A 318 -14.40 29.92 -2.25
C LEU A 318 -15.50 29.61 -1.22
N GLU A 319 -16.73 29.36 -1.68
CA GLU A 319 -17.90 29.01 -0.84
C GLU A 319 -18.17 27.51 -0.77
#